data_AF-A0A5S4FCC5-F1
#
_entry.id   AF-A0A5S4FCC5-F1
#
_cell.length_a   1.000
_cell.length_b   1.000
_cell.length_c   1.000
_cell.angle_alpha   90.00
_cell.angle_beta   90.00
_cell.angle_gamma   90.00
#
_symmetry.space_group_name_H-M   'P 1'
#
loop_
_entity.id
_entity.type
_entity.pdbx_description
1 polymer ?
#
loop_
_entity_poly.entity_id
_entity_poly.type
_entity_poly.pdbx_seq_one_letter_code
_entity_poly.pdbx_strand_id
1 'polypeptide(L)'
;MIAKKGTTEPTTLTYGQALEEALCYGWIDGLARSRDAATYLQRFSPRRARSPWSQPNIARVERLHREGRMRPPGLAAVERARANGLWGQNPHTTS
;
A
#
# COMPACT_ATOMS: atom_id res chain seq x y z
N MET A 1 9.41 12.59 -9.40
CA MET A 1 9.02 13.11 -10.73
C MET A 1 8.34 11.98 -11.48
N ILE A 2 7.13 12.17 -12.01
CA ILE A 2 6.46 11.16 -12.86
C ILE A 2 6.41 11.74 -14.27
N ALA A 3 6.97 11.01 -15.23
CA ALA A 3 7.03 11.39 -16.64
C ALA A 3 5.78 10.94 -17.41
N LYS A 4 5.42 11.72 -18.45
CA LYS A 4 4.26 11.51 -19.33
C LYS A 4 4.48 10.32 -20.26
N LYS A 5 3.38 9.69 -20.69
CA LYS A 5 3.29 8.47 -21.52
C LYS A 5 4.19 8.54 -22.77
N GLY A 6 5.19 7.65 -22.87
CA GLY A 6 6.00 7.48 -24.08
C GLY A 6 7.52 7.26 -23.91
N THR A 7 8.07 7.18 -22.70
CA THR A 7 9.54 7.06 -22.50
C THR A 7 9.92 5.67 -22.00
N THR A 8 10.63 4.92 -22.84
CA THR A 8 11.39 3.72 -22.51
C THR A 8 12.69 4.12 -21.82
N GLU A 9 12.67 4.13 -20.49
CA GLU A 9 13.78 4.32 -19.54
C GLU A 9 14.00 5.75 -18.98
N PRO A 10 14.26 5.88 -17.66
CA PRO A 10 14.45 4.80 -16.70
C PRO A 10 13.11 4.29 -16.16
N THR A 11 13.06 2.97 -15.94
CA THR A 11 12.01 2.15 -15.30
C THR A 11 10.94 3.00 -14.61
N THR A 12 9.83 3.26 -15.31
CA THR A 12 8.71 4.02 -14.75
C THR A 12 8.05 3.14 -13.70
N LEU A 13 8.55 3.20 -12.47
CA LEU A 13 7.96 2.50 -11.35
C LEU A 13 6.57 3.10 -11.16
N THR A 14 5.55 2.39 -11.65
CA THR A 14 4.18 2.86 -11.61
C THR A 14 3.76 3.01 -10.15
N TYR A 15 2.81 3.89 -9.88
CA TYR A 15 2.27 4.05 -8.52
C TYR A 15 1.85 2.71 -7.90
N GLY A 16 1.25 1.82 -8.70
CA GLY A 16 0.89 0.47 -8.27
C GLY A 16 2.10 -0.37 -7.85
N GLN A 17 3.19 -0.34 -8.63
CA GLN A 17 4.43 -1.04 -8.28
C GLN A 17 5.09 -0.46 -7.02
N ALA A 18 5.09 0.88 -6.86
CA ALA A 18 5.58 1.53 -5.64
C ALA A 18 4.77 1.11 -4.42
N LEU A 19 3.45 1.02 -4.56
CA LEU A 19 2.55 0.59 -3.49
C LEU A 19 2.77 -0.88 -3.12
N GLU A 20 2.91 -1.76 -4.11
CA GLU A 20 3.20 -3.17 -3.88
C GLU A 20 4.52 -3.35 -3.13
N GLU A 21 5.57 -2.64 -3.54
CA GLU A 21 6.85 -2.68 -2.86
C GLU A 21 6.73 -2.13 -1.43
N ALA A 22 6.03 -1.02 -1.25
CA ALA A 22 5.74 -0.49 0.09
C ALA A 22 5.05 -1.54 0.97
N LEU A 23 4.03 -2.23 0.46
CA LEU A 23 3.32 -3.29 1.19
C LEU A 23 4.25 -4.47 1.57
N CYS A 24 5.16 -4.87 0.68
CA CYS A 24 6.16 -5.90 0.98
C CYS A 24 7.02 -5.55 2.20
N TYR A 25 7.28 -4.26 2.44
CA TYR A 25 8.04 -3.75 3.60
C TYR A 25 7.15 -3.26 4.76
N GLY A 26 5.82 -3.41 4.68
CA GLY A 26 4.89 -2.99 5.73
C GLY A 26 4.61 -1.48 5.75
N TRP A 27 4.87 -0.81 4.62
CA TRP A 27 4.61 0.60 4.41
C TRP A 27 3.32 0.77 3.61
N ILE A 28 2.73 1.96 3.70
CA ILE A 28 1.55 2.33 2.93
C ILE A 28 1.70 3.75 2.40
N ASP A 29 1.00 4.05 1.32
CA ASP A 29 0.80 5.44 0.94
C ASP A 29 -0.07 6.14 2.00
N GLY A 30 0.44 7.23 2.55
CA GLY A 30 -0.35 8.13 3.37
C GLY A 30 -1.38 8.87 2.53
N LEU A 31 -2.31 9.56 3.20
CA LEU A 31 -3.32 10.38 2.57
C LEU A 31 -2.70 11.31 1.52
N ALA A 32 -3.03 11.09 0.25
CA ALA A 32 -2.62 11.97 -0.84
C ALA A 32 -3.16 13.37 -0.55
N ARG A 33 -2.26 14.31 -0.26
CA ARG A 33 -2.63 15.73 -0.19
C ARG A 33 -2.52 16.27 -1.61
N SER A 34 -3.65 16.75 -2.15
CA SER A 34 -3.64 17.53 -3.38
C SER A 34 -2.80 18.77 -3.13
N ARG A 35 -1.71 18.92 -3.90
CA ARG A 35 -0.92 20.15 -3.84
C ARG A 35 -1.43 21.15 -4.87
N ASP A 36 -1.74 20.66 -6.08
CA ASP A 36 -2.29 21.45 -7.19
C ASP A 36 -3.22 20.58 -8.07
N ALA A 37 -3.99 21.19 -8.99
CA ALA A 37 -4.93 20.50 -9.89
C ALA A 37 -4.28 19.44 -10.81
N ALA A 38 -2.95 19.39 -10.88
CA ALA A 38 -2.17 18.47 -11.71
C ALA A 38 -1.21 17.57 -10.92
N THR A 39 -1.07 17.74 -9.60
CA THR A 39 -0.06 17.02 -8.80
C THR A 39 -0.54 16.65 -7.40
N TYR A 40 -0.43 15.36 -7.11
CA TYR A 40 -0.66 14.78 -5.79
C TYR A 40 0.68 14.44 -5.14
N LEU A 41 0.88 14.86 -3.89
CA LEU A 41 2.00 14.38 -3.09
C LEU A 41 1.58 13.13 -2.33
N GLN A 42 2.18 12.01 -2.72
CA GLN A 42 1.97 10.71 -2.08
C GLN A 42 3.21 10.37 -1.27
N ARG A 43 3.07 10.33 0.05
CA ARG A 43 4.16 9.97 0.97
C ARG A 43 3.99 8.53 1.38
N PHE A 44 4.99 7.71 1.18
CA PHE A 44 5.03 6.38 1.79
C PHE A 44 5.50 6.52 3.25
N SER A 45 4.78 5.91 4.17
CA SER A 45 5.16 5.88 5.58
C SER A 45 4.96 4.48 6.17
N PRO A 46 5.72 4.13 7.22
CA PRO A 46 5.47 2.90 7.96
C PRO A 46 4.02 2.84 8.44
N ARG A 47 3.35 1.73 8.17
CA ARG A 47 1.92 1.61 8.48
C ARG A 47 1.73 1.54 9.99
N ARG A 48 0.89 2.43 10.54
CA ARG A 48 0.54 2.37 11.96
C ARG A 48 -0.25 1.09 12.24
N ALA A 49 0.03 0.45 13.37
CA ALA A 49 -0.61 -0.83 13.76
C ALA A 49 -2.15 -0.78 13.83
N ARG A 50 -2.71 0.43 14.05
CA ARG A 50 -4.16 0.66 14.17
C ARG A 50 -4.83 1.15 12.87
N SER A 51 -4.12 1.17 11.74
CA SER A 51 -4.70 1.63 10.47
C SER A 51 -5.55 0.52 9.81
N PRO A 52 -6.80 0.81 9.40
CA PRO A 52 -7.69 -0.17 8.77
C PRO A 52 -7.18 -0.59 7.38
N TRP A 53 -7.23 -1.88 7.07
CA TRP A 53 -6.87 -2.40 5.75
C TRP A 53 -8.05 -2.34 4.80
N SER A 54 -7.86 -1.71 3.63
CA SER A 54 -8.85 -1.75 2.55
C SER A 54 -8.78 -3.09 1.81
N GLN A 55 -9.92 -3.56 1.29
CA GLN A 55 -10.02 -4.81 0.52
C GLN A 55 -9.00 -4.89 -0.65
N PRO A 56 -8.75 -3.83 -1.43
CA PRO A 56 -7.73 -3.88 -2.49
C PRO A 56 -6.30 -4.09 -1.97
N ASN A 57 -5.96 -3.57 -0.79
CA ASN A 57 -4.62 -3.74 -0.21
C ASN A 57 -4.45 -5.13 0.40
N ILE A 58 -5.51 -5.70 0.95
CA ILE A 58 -5.55 -7.11 1.39
C ILE A 58 -5.30 -8.02 0.20
N ALA A 59 -6.05 -7.85 -0.90
CA ALA A 59 -5.88 -8.64 -2.12
C ALA A 59 -4.44 -8.54 -2.70
N ARG A 60 -3.84 -7.33 -2.68
CA ARG A 60 -2.43 -7.15 -3.09
C ARG A 60 -1.48 -7.91 -2.19
N VAL A 61 -1.63 -7.80 -0.87
CA VAL A 61 -0.78 -8.52 0.09
C VAL A 61 -0.93 -10.03 -0.07
N GLU A 62 -2.15 -10.55 -0.24
CA GLU A 62 -2.38 -11.97 -0.46
C GLU A 62 -1.70 -12.45 -1.75
N ARG A 63 -1.78 -11.67 -2.83
CA ARG A 63 -1.08 -11.96 -4.08
C ARG A 63 0.43 -11.95 -3.89
N LEU A 64 0.98 -10.90 -3.28
CA LEU A 64 2.42 -10.76 -3.01
C LEU A 64 2.95 -11.85 -2.06
N HIS A 65 2.12 -12.29 -1.12
CA HIS A 65 2.45 -13.40 -0.23
C HIS A 65 2.52 -14.72 -1.00
N ARG A 66 1.54 -14.99 -1.88
CA ARG A 66 1.54 -16.16 -2.76
C ARG A 66 2.72 -16.17 -3.74
N GLU A 67 3.12 -14.99 -4.21
CA GLU A 67 4.32 -14.79 -5.05
C GLU A 67 5.64 -14.86 -4.26
N GLY A 68 5.61 -14.99 -2.93
CA GLY A 68 6.83 -15.04 -2.10
C GLY A 68 7.59 -13.71 -2.03
N ARG A 69 6.96 -12.60 -2.40
CA ARG A 69 7.58 -11.26 -2.46
C ARG A 69 7.55 -10.51 -1.13
N MET A 70 6.67 -10.94 -0.21
CA MET A 70 6.53 -10.33 1.12
C MET A 70 7.83 -10.45 1.92
N ARG A 71 8.23 -9.35 2.58
CA ARG A 71 9.40 -9.32 3.46
C ARG A 71 8.99 -9.46 4.93
N PRO A 72 9.90 -9.86 5.85
CA PRO A 72 9.61 -9.96 7.27
C PRO A 72 8.86 -8.76 7.89
N PRO A 73 9.23 -7.49 7.60
CA PRO A 73 8.48 -6.34 8.14
C PRO A 73 7.06 -6.21 7.58
N GLY A 74 6.84 -6.56 6.30
CA GLY A 74 5.49 -6.62 5.71
C GLY A 74 4.63 -7.69 6.34
N LEU A 75 5.18 -8.89 6.55
CA LEU A 75 4.49 -9.97 7.26
C LEU A 75 4.14 -9.58 8.70
N ALA A 76 5.07 -8.95 9.43
CA ALA A 76 4.80 -8.45 10.77
C ALA A 76 3.65 -7.41 10.80
N ALA A 77 3.53 -6.58 9.78
CA ALA A 77 2.41 -5.63 9.66
C ALA A 77 1.06 -6.33 9.42
N VAL A 78 1.05 -7.42 8.64
CA VAL A 78 -0.12 -8.28 8.44
C VAL A 78 -0.53 -8.96 9.74
N GLU A 79 0.41 -9.59 10.43
CA GLU A 79 0.13 -10.28 11.71
C GLU A 79 -0.41 -9.33 12.77
N ARG A 80 0.16 -8.13 12.90
CA ARG A 80 -0.37 -7.08 13.79
C ARG A 80 -1.79 -6.69 13.43
N ALA A 81 -2.12 -6.61 12.15
CA ALA A 81 -3.46 -6.25 11.72
C ALA A 81 -4.48 -7.37 11.93
N ARG A 82 -4.07 -8.63 11.77
CA ARG A 82 -4.88 -9.80 12.16
C ARG A 82 -5.15 -9.80 13.66
N ALA A 83 -4.11 -9.59 14.48
CA ALA A 83 -4.22 -9.52 15.93
C ALA A 83 -5.12 -8.37 16.42
N ASN A 84 -5.07 -7.22 15.74
CA ASN A 84 -5.94 -6.07 16.04
C ASN A 84 -7.36 -6.20 15.45
N GLY A 85 -7.67 -7.29 14.72
CA GLY A 85 -8.95 -7.47 14.04
C GLY A 85 -9.21 -6.44 12.94
N LEU A 86 -8.19 -5.71 12.47
CA LEU A 86 -8.26 -4.69 11.41
C LEU A 86 -8.05 -5.28 10.01
N TRP A 87 -7.76 -6.58 9.94
CA TRP A 87 -7.67 -7.35 8.72
C TRP A 87 -9.06 -7.73 8.23
N GLY A 88 -9.45 -7.25 7.04
CA GLY A 88 -10.74 -7.60 6.43
C GLY A 88 -11.94 -6.85 7.01
N GLN A 89 -11.76 -5.84 7.87
CA GLN A 89 -12.88 -5.01 8.28
C GLN A 89 -13.42 -4.23 7.09
N ASN A 90 -14.68 -4.48 6.78
CA ASN A 90 -15.42 -3.68 5.84
C ASN A 90 -15.77 -2.36 6.55
N PRO A 91 -15.38 -1.17 6.04
CA PRO A 91 -15.69 0.10 6.69
C PRO A 91 -17.19 0.45 6.73
N HIS A 92 -18.08 -0.46 6.28
CA HIS A 92 -19.53 -0.27 6.22
C HIS A 92 -20.33 -1.16 7.19
N THR A 93 -19.69 -1.89 8.11
CA THR A 93 -20.43 -2.62 9.15
C THR A 93 -20.38 -1.83 10.46
N THR A 94 -21.13 -0.72 10.50
CA THR A 94 -21.60 -0.14 11.75
C THR A 94 -23.02 -0.65 11.94
N SER A 95 -23.22 -1.45 12.98
CA SER A 95 -24.55 -1.86 13.47
C SER A 95 -25.27 -0.72 14.15
#